data_AF-A0A940R3Y2-F1
#
_entry.id   AF-A0A940R3Y2-F1
#
_cell.length_a   1.000
_cell.length_b   1.000
_cell.length_c   1.000
_cell.angle_alpha   90.00
_cell.angle_beta   90.00
_cell.angle_gamma   90.00
#
_symmetry.space_group_name_H-M   'P 1'
#
loop_
_entity.id
_entity.type
_entity.pdbx_description
1 polymer ?
#
loop_
_entity_poly.entity_id
_entity_poly.type
_entity_poly.pdbx_seq_one_letter_code
_entity_poly.pdbx_strand_id
1 'polypeptide(L)'
;MEVLKEEGVKEKDFDVKGNISAFDVSPDNKKLAFISRGELFVSDIDGKFVQQIKRGSAERVREVKWTSDNRTLLFNQTFGGYTNWYSISADGKGTQKQLTKDTRNNRQLVMSKKRDKGVYLSGRDEIRLIDVKTGESKTLAKQEIWGFQNSDPGFSPNDEYVIFCVYKNFEREIFVHNLKENKTVNLTNTDITEADPVWGPDGKYIYFTSQRLKPAYPFGMPNSKVYRIALEKLDEPFRTDKFDELFKEEKKDTAAKKDTAKKTATAAATPPVKTITIDAEDLMERIERIGPPSGAQSLVDVLQKGDKTVILYHSDHEGRYAFWKTTKEPFEQDKTEKVTDGGVFGLVDANDKLYALNNAGINKLNLDMNRLDPINISFTFRRNLSAEFGQMFEEAWAQMEENYYDDKFHGLDWKKTKQYYQQFIPYLNNRADLRILLNDMLGELNSSHQGFGTFGVDESIALTNTTMETGIIFDEASPYTVRYIAKRSAADKKGIDVRPGDVLTKVNGEPVQTGKDRNFYFTRPSMDREISLEFTRNGQPVSVKIHPQSSLYNNLYDEWIDDNQKRVDEKGKGRIAYGYMKNMG
;
A
#
# COMPACT_ATOMS: atom_id res chain seq x y z
N MET A 1 -1.37 20.84 -50.65
CA MET A 1 -2.29 20.07 -49.78
C MET A 1 -1.44 19.48 -48.68
N GLU A 2 -1.37 20.16 -47.53
CA GLU A 2 -0.94 19.51 -46.29
C GLU A 2 -1.97 18.44 -45.98
N VAL A 3 -1.54 17.18 -46.05
CA VAL A 3 -2.31 16.09 -45.46
C VAL A 3 -2.22 16.33 -43.95
N LEU A 4 -3.27 16.92 -43.38
CA LEU A 4 -3.53 16.85 -41.96
C LEU A 4 -3.47 15.36 -41.60
N LYS A 5 -2.37 14.94 -40.96
CA LYS A 5 -2.39 13.67 -40.21
C LYS A 5 -3.41 13.88 -39.11
N GLU A 6 -4.66 13.49 -39.37
CA GLU A 6 -5.60 13.16 -38.32
C GLU A 6 -5.04 11.91 -37.61
N GLU A 7 -4.04 12.12 -36.75
CA GLU A 7 -3.74 11.17 -35.69
C GLU A 7 -4.98 11.16 -34.79
N GLY A 8 -5.87 10.21 -35.05
CA GLY A 8 -7.08 10.01 -34.25
C GLY A 8 -6.71 10.08 -32.78
N VAL A 9 -7.28 11.07 -32.08
CA VAL A 9 -6.93 11.35 -30.69
C VAL A 9 -7.24 10.09 -29.87
N LYS A 10 -6.20 9.41 -29.39
CA LYS A 10 -6.29 8.18 -28.56
C LYS A 10 -6.75 8.56 -27.15
N GLU A 11 -7.95 9.11 -27.05
CA GLU A 11 -8.55 9.56 -25.81
C GLU A 11 -9.41 8.45 -25.19
N LYS A 12 -9.39 8.39 -23.86
CA LYS A 12 -10.22 7.46 -23.08
C LYS A 12 -10.77 8.15 -21.84
N ASP A 13 -12.03 7.87 -21.55
CA ASP A 13 -12.72 8.32 -20.34
C ASP A 13 -12.41 7.37 -19.17
N PHE A 14 -12.22 7.97 -18.00
CA PHE A 14 -11.96 7.32 -16.73
C PHE A 14 -12.84 7.92 -15.65
N ASP A 15 -13.10 7.15 -14.58
CA ASP A 15 -13.89 7.61 -13.45
C ASP A 15 -13.05 7.67 -12.17
N VAL A 16 -13.26 8.70 -11.36
CA VAL A 16 -12.60 8.85 -10.05
C VAL A 16 -13.10 7.83 -9.02
N LYS A 17 -14.34 7.36 -9.13
CA LYS A 17 -14.99 6.49 -8.15
C LYS A 17 -14.24 5.17 -8.02
N GLY A 18 -13.81 4.85 -6.79
CA GLY A 18 -13.02 3.65 -6.50
C GLY A 18 -11.58 3.69 -7.02
N ASN A 19 -11.12 4.82 -7.57
CA ASN A 19 -9.80 4.97 -8.19
C ASN A 19 -8.98 6.14 -7.59
N ILE A 20 -9.34 6.60 -6.39
CA ILE A 20 -8.58 7.64 -5.68
C ILE A 20 -7.36 7.00 -5.01
N SER A 21 -6.16 7.52 -5.32
CA SER A 21 -4.89 6.96 -4.82
C SER A 21 -4.25 7.76 -3.70
N ALA A 22 -4.59 9.05 -3.57
CA ALA A 22 -4.10 9.93 -2.52
C ALA A 22 -5.03 11.13 -2.36
N PHE A 23 -5.03 11.75 -1.18
CA PHE A 23 -5.84 12.93 -0.91
C PHE A 23 -5.28 13.76 0.23
N ASP A 24 -5.77 14.98 0.36
CA ASP A 24 -5.58 15.85 1.50
C ASP A 24 -6.76 16.80 1.69
N VAL A 25 -6.94 17.30 2.91
CA VAL A 25 -8.06 18.17 3.31
C VAL A 25 -7.53 19.57 3.62
N SER A 26 -8.25 20.60 3.17
CA SER A 26 -7.86 21.98 3.46
C SER A 26 -7.92 22.25 4.98
N PRO A 27 -7.01 23.07 5.55
CA PRO A 27 -7.02 23.36 6.99
C PRO A 27 -8.36 23.90 7.52
N ASP A 28 -9.09 24.69 6.74
CA ASP A 28 -10.43 25.19 7.07
C ASP A 28 -11.52 24.11 7.04
N ASN A 29 -11.16 22.90 6.61
CA ASN A 29 -12.00 21.71 6.50
C ASN A 29 -13.23 21.88 5.60
N LYS A 30 -13.06 22.66 4.53
CA LYS A 30 -14.12 22.93 3.55
C LYS A 30 -13.88 22.28 2.21
N LYS A 31 -12.67 21.81 1.92
CA LYS A 31 -12.26 21.33 0.59
C LYS A 31 -11.42 20.07 0.69
N LEU A 32 -11.53 19.23 -0.33
CA LEU A 32 -10.66 18.09 -0.56
C LEU A 32 -9.81 18.38 -1.79
N ALA A 33 -8.56 17.93 -1.77
CA ALA A 33 -7.77 17.72 -2.97
C ALA A 33 -7.46 16.22 -3.05
N PHE A 34 -7.57 15.62 -4.22
CA PHE A 34 -7.34 14.19 -4.38
C PHE A 34 -6.80 13.85 -5.76
N ILE A 35 -6.23 12.64 -5.85
CA ILE A 35 -5.55 12.15 -7.03
C ILE A 35 -6.24 10.90 -7.53
N SER A 36 -6.52 10.86 -8.83
CA SER A 36 -7.01 9.66 -9.53
C SER A 36 -6.29 9.52 -10.86
N ARG A 37 -5.71 8.34 -11.13
CA ARG A 37 -4.89 8.05 -12.32
C ARG A 37 -3.87 9.15 -12.67
N GLY A 38 -3.18 9.67 -11.65
CA GLY A 38 -2.18 10.71 -11.83
C GLY A 38 -2.71 12.12 -12.09
N GLU A 39 -4.02 12.31 -12.15
CA GLU A 39 -4.65 13.63 -12.27
C GLU A 39 -5.01 14.21 -10.92
N LEU A 40 -5.00 15.55 -10.83
CA LEU A 40 -5.29 16.30 -9.61
C LEU A 40 -6.69 16.90 -9.67
N PHE A 41 -7.46 16.71 -8.60
CA PHE A 41 -8.83 17.20 -8.47
C PHE A 41 -9.01 17.96 -7.16
N VAL A 42 -9.96 18.89 -7.16
CA VAL A 42 -10.42 19.60 -5.96
C VAL A 42 -11.93 19.48 -5.86
N SER A 43 -12.45 19.31 -4.64
CA SER A 43 -13.89 19.35 -4.36
C SER A 43 -14.20 20.10 -3.07
N ASP A 44 -15.49 20.36 -2.82
CA ASP A 44 -15.96 20.63 -1.46
C ASP A 44 -15.78 19.41 -0.56
N ILE A 45 -15.90 19.61 0.75
CA ILE A 45 -15.65 18.57 1.76
C ILE A 45 -16.62 17.38 1.67
N ASP A 46 -17.79 17.55 1.07
CA ASP A 46 -18.77 16.47 0.88
C ASP A 46 -18.63 15.79 -0.48
N GLY A 47 -17.66 16.19 -1.32
CA GLY A 47 -17.34 15.54 -2.59
C GLY A 47 -18.37 15.78 -3.71
N LYS A 48 -19.23 16.79 -3.57
CA LYS A 48 -20.35 17.06 -4.49
C LYS A 48 -19.94 17.91 -5.70
N PHE A 49 -19.00 18.83 -5.51
CA PHE A 49 -18.59 19.81 -6.50
C PHE A 49 -17.13 19.57 -6.90
N VAL A 50 -16.90 18.55 -7.71
CA VAL A 50 -15.56 18.14 -8.17
C VAL A 50 -15.14 18.95 -9.39
N GLN A 51 -13.87 19.37 -9.40
CA GLN A 51 -13.20 19.97 -10.55
C GLN A 51 -11.83 19.33 -10.76
N GLN A 52 -11.51 19.02 -12.01
CA GLN A 52 -10.15 18.63 -12.40
C GLN A 52 -9.27 19.89 -12.52
N ILE A 53 -8.11 19.89 -11.88
CA ILE A 53 -7.11 20.95 -12.02
C ILE A 53 -6.35 20.74 -13.32
N LYS A 54 -6.57 21.62 -14.30
CA LYS A 54 -5.91 21.56 -15.61
C LYS A 54 -4.45 22.03 -15.49
N ARG A 55 -3.53 21.05 -15.44
CA ARG A 55 -2.07 21.28 -15.35
C ARG A 55 -1.38 21.47 -16.72
N GLY A 56 -2.08 21.14 -17.81
CA GLY A 56 -1.50 21.20 -19.16
C GLY A 56 -0.44 20.14 -19.43
N SER A 57 -0.47 19.02 -18.69
CA SER A 57 0.54 17.96 -18.76
C SER A 57 -0.12 16.60 -18.51
N ALA A 58 0.37 15.56 -19.17
CA ALA A 58 -0.04 14.16 -18.93
C ALA A 58 0.76 13.48 -17.81
N GLU A 59 1.75 14.17 -17.25
CA GLU A 59 2.62 13.69 -16.19
C GLU A 59 1.84 13.32 -14.92
N ARG A 60 2.34 12.34 -14.18
CA ARG A 60 1.63 11.69 -13.08
C ARG A 60 1.86 12.41 -11.76
N VAL A 61 0.77 12.85 -11.12
CA VAL A 61 0.76 13.30 -9.72
C VAL A 61 0.67 12.10 -8.80
N ARG A 62 1.42 12.06 -7.69
CA ARG A 62 1.33 10.99 -6.69
C ARG A 62 0.84 11.45 -5.33
N GLU A 63 1.19 12.67 -4.95
CA GLU A 63 0.94 13.25 -3.64
C GLU A 63 0.43 14.68 -3.78
N VAL A 64 -0.47 15.08 -2.88
CA VAL A 64 -0.95 16.46 -2.76
C VAL A 64 -1.06 16.84 -1.29
N LYS A 65 -0.71 18.08 -0.97
CA LYS A 65 -0.87 18.73 0.33
C LYS A 65 -1.43 20.13 0.15
N TRP A 66 -2.42 20.51 0.95
CA TRP A 66 -2.84 21.89 1.11
C TRP A 66 -1.77 22.70 1.84
N THR A 67 -1.66 23.99 1.53
CA THR A 67 -0.92 24.93 2.38
C THR A 67 -1.85 25.56 3.42
N SER A 68 -1.30 26.34 4.35
CA SER A 68 -2.06 27.00 5.42
C SER A 68 -3.05 28.07 4.94
N ASP A 69 -2.95 28.53 3.69
CA ASP A 69 -3.82 29.56 3.12
C ASP A 69 -5.19 29.04 2.62
N ASN A 70 -5.41 27.72 2.65
CA ASN A 70 -6.63 27.04 2.15
C ASN A 70 -6.91 27.23 0.65
N ARG A 71 -5.91 27.66 -0.12
CA ARG A 71 -6.00 28.04 -1.52
C ARG A 71 -4.90 27.46 -2.39
N THR A 72 -3.72 27.18 -1.85
CA THR A 72 -2.59 26.66 -2.60
C THR A 72 -2.42 25.15 -2.35
N LEU A 73 -2.14 24.41 -3.42
CA LEU A 73 -1.76 23.00 -3.38
C LEU A 73 -0.27 22.88 -3.65
N LEU A 74 0.42 22.09 -2.83
CA LEU A 74 1.76 21.57 -3.05
C LEU A 74 1.62 20.09 -3.44
N PHE A 75 2.21 19.68 -4.55
CA PHE A 75 2.06 18.31 -5.08
C PHE A 75 3.33 17.86 -5.78
N ASN A 76 3.58 16.56 -5.85
CA ASN A 76 4.61 16.05 -6.76
C ASN A 76 4.02 15.66 -8.10
N GLN A 77 4.84 15.75 -9.14
CA GLN A 77 4.50 15.32 -10.49
C GLN A 77 5.77 14.77 -11.15
N THR A 78 5.63 13.78 -12.03
CA THR A 78 6.76 13.32 -12.85
C THR A 78 7.29 14.42 -13.78
N PHE A 79 8.61 14.47 -13.92
CA PHE A 79 9.37 15.40 -14.74
C PHE A 79 10.62 14.68 -15.24
N GLY A 80 10.65 14.35 -16.55
CA GLY A 80 11.71 13.52 -17.12
C GLY A 80 11.80 12.12 -16.49
N GLY A 81 10.67 11.60 -16.02
CA GLY A 81 10.57 10.30 -15.34
C GLY A 81 10.69 10.35 -13.81
N TYR A 82 11.20 11.44 -13.22
CA TYR A 82 11.36 11.56 -11.76
C TYR A 82 10.30 12.46 -11.13
N THR A 83 9.86 12.15 -9.91
CA THR A 83 8.92 13.00 -9.18
C THR A 83 9.57 14.28 -8.66
N ASN A 84 8.98 15.43 -8.97
CA ASN A 84 9.43 16.76 -8.54
C ASN A 84 8.28 17.55 -7.92
N TRP A 85 8.59 18.54 -7.07
CA TRP A 85 7.60 19.34 -6.36
C TRP A 85 7.11 20.52 -7.20
N TYR A 86 5.81 20.78 -7.14
CA TYR A 86 5.11 21.85 -7.81
C TYR A 86 4.08 22.48 -6.89
N SER A 87 3.72 23.74 -7.16
CA SER A 87 2.58 24.40 -6.52
C SER A 87 1.60 24.95 -7.54
N ILE A 88 0.30 24.94 -7.21
CA ILE A 88 -0.76 25.54 -8.01
C ILE A 88 -1.89 26.08 -7.14
N SER A 89 -2.65 27.06 -7.63
CA SER A 89 -3.89 27.51 -7.00
C SER A 89 -4.98 26.43 -7.13
N ALA A 90 -5.60 26.07 -6.02
CA ALA A 90 -6.65 25.05 -5.93
C ALA A 90 -7.96 25.45 -6.63
N ASP A 91 -8.14 26.74 -6.94
CA ASP A 91 -9.27 27.23 -7.75
C ASP A 91 -9.12 26.96 -9.25
N GLY A 92 -7.99 26.38 -9.68
CA GLY A 92 -7.69 26.05 -11.06
C GLY A 92 -7.40 27.25 -11.97
N LYS A 93 -7.34 28.47 -11.42
CA LYS A 93 -7.12 29.71 -12.18
C LYS A 93 -5.65 30.16 -12.20
N GLY A 94 -4.80 29.55 -11.39
CA GLY A 94 -3.38 29.86 -11.32
C GLY A 94 -2.54 29.02 -12.27
N THR A 95 -1.34 29.50 -12.57
CA THR A 95 -0.32 28.74 -13.31
C THR A 95 0.46 27.85 -12.36
N GLN A 96 0.78 26.64 -12.79
CA GLN A 96 1.68 25.73 -12.08
C GLN A 96 3.08 26.35 -11.96
N LYS A 97 3.65 26.33 -10.75
CA LYS A 97 5.04 26.70 -10.47
C LYS A 97 5.84 25.44 -10.11
N GLN A 98 6.91 25.18 -10.85
CA GLN A 98 7.86 24.11 -10.52
C GLN A 98 8.81 24.58 -9.43
N LEU A 99 8.96 23.78 -8.37
CA LEU A 99 9.78 24.10 -7.20
C LEU A 99 11.11 23.33 -7.22
N THR A 100 11.13 22.10 -7.73
CA THR A 100 12.35 21.31 -7.89
C THR A 100 12.52 20.79 -9.32
N LYS A 101 13.76 20.51 -9.72
CA LYS A 101 14.15 20.00 -11.06
C LYS A 101 15.20 18.89 -10.95
N ASP A 102 15.04 18.04 -9.94
CA ASP A 102 15.99 16.99 -9.62
C ASP A 102 15.83 15.80 -10.60
N THR A 103 16.94 15.13 -10.91
CA THR A 103 16.97 13.85 -11.66
C THR A 103 17.00 12.66 -10.69
N ARG A 104 16.11 12.70 -9.72
CA ARG A 104 15.88 11.69 -8.67
C ARG A 104 14.49 11.90 -8.09
N ASN A 105 13.86 10.86 -7.55
CA ASN A 105 12.51 10.98 -7.04
C ASN A 105 12.43 11.75 -5.72
N ASN A 106 11.62 12.82 -5.70
CA ASN A 106 11.19 13.55 -4.51
C ASN A 106 9.79 13.07 -4.09
N ARG A 107 9.67 12.52 -2.87
CA ARG A 107 8.47 11.79 -2.41
C ARG A 107 8.26 11.88 -0.90
N GLN A 108 7.09 11.44 -0.44
CA GLN A 108 6.70 11.33 0.97
C GLN A 108 6.84 12.65 1.71
N LEU A 109 6.14 13.66 1.20
CA LEU A 109 6.11 14.98 1.82
C LEU A 109 5.18 14.98 3.04
N VAL A 110 5.74 15.32 4.20
CA VAL A 110 4.99 15.60 5.42
C VAL A 110 5.14 17.08 5.76
N MET A 111 4.02 17.72 6.07
CA MET A 111 3.95 19.14 6.40
C MET A 111 4.17 19.34 7.90
N SER A 112 4.79 20.47 8.28
CA SER A 112 4.76 20.93 9.68
C SER A 112 3.32 21.16 10.14
N LYS A 113 3.08 21.22 11.46
CA LYS A 113 1.74 21.53 11.99
C LYS A 113 1.22 22.88 11.50
N LYS A 114 2.13 23.86 11.32
CA LYS A 114 1.85 25.19 10.77
C LYS A 114 1.71 25.22 9.25
N ARG A 115 2.10 24.16 8.56
CA ARG A 115 2.13 24.02 7.08
C ARG A 115 2.92 25.13 6.38
N ASP A 116 3.94 25.66 7.05
CA ASP A 116 4.88 26.68 6.55
C ASP A 116 6.18 26.05 6.00
N LYS A 117 6.47 24.81 6.41
CA LYS A 117 7.58 23.99 5.92
C LYS A 117 7.12 22.54 5.73
N GLY A 118 7.84 21.79 4.91
CA GLY A 118 7.64 20.36 4.71
C GLY A 118 8.96 19.61 4.74
N VAL A 119 8.91 18.33 5.11
CA VAL A 119 10.04 17.39 5.02
C VAL A 119 9.70 16.28 4.04
N TYR A 120 10.67 15.86 3.25
CA TYR A 120 10.48 14.81 2.24
C TYR A 120 11.76 14.03 1.96
N LEU A 121 11.63 12.90 1.26
CA LEU A 121 12.73 12.04 0.84
C LEU A 121 13.12 12.35 -0.62
N SER A 122 14.42 12.48 -0.88
CA SER A 122 14.97 12.73 -2.22
C SER A 122 16.02 11.69 -2.58
N GLY A 123 15.81 10.99 -3.69
CA GLY A 123 16.74 9.95 -4.11
C GLY A 123 16.73 8.73 -3.18
N ARG A 124 17.89 8.09 -3.08
CA ARG A 124 18.17 6.97 -2.16
C ARG A 124 18.91 7.40 -0.89
N ASP A 125 19.24 8.70 -0.78
CA ASP A 125 20.27 9.17 0.14
C ASP A 125 19.99 10.49 0.87
N GLU A 126 18.89 11.21 0.60
CA GLU A 126 18.66 12.54 1.20
C GLU A 126 17.30 12.74 1.87
N ILE A 127 17.34 13.34 3.05
CA ILE A 127 16.18 13.92 3.74
C ILE A 127 16.26 15.44 3.51
N ARG A 128 15.20 16.03 2.95
CA ARG A 128 15.17 17.45 2.58
C ARG A 128 14.04 18.19 3.28
N LEU A 129 14.30 19.47 3.56
CA LEU A 129 13.32 20.44 4.04
C LEU A 129 12.95 21.38 2.89
N ILE A 130 11.67 21.64 2.68
CA ILE A 130 11.16 22.66 1.77
C ILE A 130 10.44 23.77 2.53
N ASP A 131 10.78 25.02 2.26
CA ASP A 131 9.98 26.17 2.68
C ASP A 131 8.79 26.31 1.73
N VAL A 132 7.58 26.29 2.27
CA VAL A 132 6.35 26.23 1.48
C VAL A 132 6.06 27.55 0.77
N LYS A 133 6.52 28.67 1.34
CA LYS A 133 6.27 30.01 0.82
C LYS A 133 7.22 30.34 -0.31
N THR A 134 8.52 30.10 -0.13
CA THR A 134 9.55 30.41 -1.14
C THR A 134 9.64 29.30 -2.19
N GLY A 135 9.42 28.04 -1.78
CA GLY A 135 9.70 26.85 -2.56
C GLY A 135 11.17 26.40 -2.48
N GLU A 136 11.96 27.02 -1.61
CA GLU A 136 13.37 26.67 -1.43
C GLU A 136 13.50 25.30 -0.75
N SER A 137 14.28 24.41 -1.34
CA SER A 137 14.57 23.07 -0.81
C SER A 137 16.03 22.96 -0.41
N LYS A 138 16.29 22.38 0.77
CA LYS A 138 17.63 22.12 1.30
C LYS A 138 17.76 20.74 1.95
N THR A 139 18.93 20.14 1.85
CA THR A 139 19.25 18.86 2.51
C THR A 139 19.43 19.06 4.02
N LEU A 140 18.72 18.28 4.83
CA LEU A 140 18.88 18.21 6.28
C LEU A 140 19.92 17.16 6.68
N ALA A 141 19.83 15.98 6.06
CA ALA A 141 20.71 14.86 6.34
C ALA A 141 20.91 14.01 5.09
N LYS A 142 22.09 13.41 4.98
CA LYS A 142 22.40 12.36 4.01
C LYS A 142 22.49 11.02 4.72
N GLN A 143 21.62 10.09 4.37
CA GLN A 143 21.47 8.79 5.01
C GLN A 143 20.95 7.78 4.00
N GLU A 144 21.31 6.52 4.13
CA GLU A 144 20.80 5.47 3.26
C GLU A 144 19.31 5.24 3.54
N ILE A 145 18.43 5.70 2.65
CA ILE A 145 16.97 5.56 2.80
C ILE A 145 16.38 4.61 1.76
N TRP A 146 17.12 4.24 0.71
CA TRP A 146 16.65 3.49 -0.47
C TRP A 146 15.52 4.22 -1.23
N GLY A 147 15.29 3.86 -2.50
CA GLY A 147 14.32 4.55 -3.37
C GLY A 147 12.87 4.06 -3.24
N PHE A 148 12.63 3.05 -2.40
CA PHE A 148 11.35 2.37 -2.23
C PHE A 148 11.24 1.78 -0.81
N GLN A 149 10.03 1.34 -0.41
CA GLN A 149 9.75 0.74 0.91
C GLN A 149 10.19 1.62 2.08
N ASN A 150 9.93 2.92 1.96
CA ASN A 150 10.30 3.92 2.95
C ASN A 150 9.18 4.13 3.96
N SER A 151 9.54 4.45 5.21
CA SER A 151 8.62 5.08 6.14
C SER A 151 8.56 6.58 5.90
N ASP A 152 7.41 7.20 6.14
CA ASP A 152 7.26 8.64 6.02
C ASP A 152 8.17 9.36 7.05
N PRO A 153 8.87 10.44 6.66
CA PRO A 153 9.50 11.33 7.63
C PRO A 153 8.42 12.12 8.39
N GLY A 154 8.71 12.61 9.59
CA GLY A 154 7.72 13.33 10.40
C GLY A 154 8.32 14.49 11.19
N PHE A 155 7.53 15.50 11.50
CA PHE A 155 7.92 16.56 12.44
C PHE A 155 7.53 16.18 13.87
N SER A 156 8.32 16.63 14.84
CA SER A 156 7.90 16.65 16.23
C SER A 156 6.73 17.62 16.46
N PRO A 157 5.93 17.47 17.54
CA PRO A 157 4.74 18.31 17.79
C PRO A 157 5.05 19.81 17.94
N ASN A 158 6.31 20.16 18.26
CA ASN A 158 6.81 21.52 18.38
C ASN A 158 7.61 22.01 17.16
N ASP A 159 7.64 21.23 16.07
CA ASP A 159 8.36 21.50 14.82
C ASP A 159 9.89 21.73 14.97
N GLU A 160 10.51 21.23 16.05
CA GLU A 160 11.97 21.36 16.32
C GLU A 160 12.80 20.18 15.80
N TYR A 161 12.19 19.00 15.70
CA TYR A 161 12.85 17.78 15.27
C TYR A 161 12.15 17.18 14.04
N VAL A 162 12.94 16.44 13.26
CA VAL A 162 12.47 15.60 12.17
C VAL A 162 12.85 14.16 12.49
N ILE A 163 11.88 13.24 12.42
CA ILE A 163 12.10 11.80 12.51
C ILE A 163 12.06 11.16 11.12
N PHE A 164 12.85 10.12 10.90
CA PHE A 164 12.87 9.34 9.66
C PHE A 164 13.52 7.97 9.90
N CYS A 165 13.36 7.05 8.94
CA CYS A 165 14.04 5.76 8.96
C CYS A 165 15.25 5.74 8.04
N VAL A 166 16.29 5.02 8.45
CA VAL A 166 17.53 4.78 7.70
C VAL A 166 17.73 3.28 7.59
N TYR A 167 18.18 2.79 6.44
CA TYR A 167 18.62 1.41 6.26
C TYR A 167 20.05 1.25 6.77
N LYS A 168 20.25 0.25 7.63
CA LYS A 168 21.55 -0.23 8.07
C LYS A 168 21.52 -1.74 8.13
N ASN A 169 22.51 -2.39 7.53
CA ASN A 169 22.58 -3.86 7.47
C ASN A 169 21.27 -4.49 6.96
N PHE A 170 20.62 -3.84 5.98
CA PHE A 170 19.32 -4.20 5.42
C PHE A 170 18.11 -4.16 6.39
N GLU A 171 18.31 -3.69 7.61
CA GLU A 171 17.25 -3.41 8.59
C GLU A 171 17.01 -1.90 8.67
N ARG A 172 15.82 -1.48 9.12
CA ARG A 172 15.52 -0.04 9.30
C ARG A 172 15.75 0.38 10.74
N GLU A 173 16.33 1.56 10.91
CA GLU A 173 16.52 2.20 12.22
C GLU A 173 15.91 3.60 12.23
N ILE A 174 15.43 4.02 13.39
CA ILE A 174 14.78 5.31 13.57
C ILE A 174 15.83 6.36 13.91
N PHE A 175 15.85 7.45 13.16
CA PHE A 175 16.75 8.57 13.33
C PHE A 175 15.97 9.84 13.63
N VAL A 176 16.57 10.72 14.41
CA VAL A 176 16.03 12.05 14.73
C VAL A 176 17.05 13.12 14.37
N HIS A 177 16.60 14.17 13.70
CA HIS A 177 17.39 15.34 13.35
C HIS A 177 16.86 16.59 14.04
N ASN A 178 17.70 17.27 14.81
CA ASN A 178 17.40 18.56 15.43
C ASN A 178 17.65 19.69 14.42
N LEU A 179 16.60 20.43 14.07
CA LEU A 179 16.64 21.47 13.04
C LEU A 179 17.46 22.70 13.44
N LYS A 180 17.56 22.99 14.75
CA LYS A 180 18.28 24.16 15.28
C LYS A 180 19.77 23.88 15.41
N GLU A 181 20.11 22.71 15.95
CA GLU A 181 21.50 22.28 16.16
C GLU A 181 22.12 21.68 14.90
N ASN A 182 21.31 21.36 13.89
CA ASN A 182 21.72 20.67 12.68
C ASN A 182 22.44 19.35 12.99
N LYS A 183 21.90 18.61 13.96
CA LYS A 183 22.48 17.37 14.48
C LYS A 183 21.53 16.20 14.28
N THR A 184 22.06 15.10 13.76
CA THR A 184 21.33 13.86 13.52
C THR A 184 21.80 12.79 14.51
N VAL A 185 20.86 12.07 15.11
CA VAL A 185 21.12 10.99 16.09
C VAL A 185 20.34 9.74 15.69
N ASN A 186 20.98 8.57 15.82
CA ASN A 186 20.32 7.28 15.69
C ASN A 186 19.60 6.96 17.01
N LEU A 187 18.29 6.81 16.97
CA LEU A 187 17.45 6.62 18.15
C LEU A 187 17.41 5.16 18.60
N THR A 188 17.29 4.19 17.68
CA THR A 188 17.06 2.78 18.04
C THR A 188 18.33 1.94 18.10
N ASN A 189 19.19 1.99 17.08
CA ASN A 189 20.47 1.26 17.05
C ASN A 189 20.35 -0.22 17.52
N THR A 190 19.44 -0.98 16.90
CA THR A 190 19.00 -2.31 17.37
C THR A 190 19.28 -3.47 16.40
N ASP A 191 19.84 -3.22 15.20
CA ASP A 191 20.06 -4.26 14.15
C ASP A 191 18.80 -5.09 13.81
N ILE A 192 17.63 -4.50 14.04
CA ILE A 192 16.31 -5.05 13.72
C ILE A 192 15.48 -3.92 13.14
N THR A 193 14.55 -4.26 12.23
CA THR A 193 13.68 -3.25 11.63
C THR A 193 12.77 -2.60 12.68
N GLU A 194 13.01 -1.31 12.86
CA GLU A 194 12.21 -0.34 13.57
C GLU A 194 11.70 0.70 12.55
N ALA A 195 10.39 0.74 12.35
CA ALA A 195 9.78 1.36 11.17
C ALA A 195 8.53 2.17 11.49
N ASP A 196 8.12 3.00 10.52
CA ASP A 196 6.90 3.80 10.53
C ASP A 196 6.77 4.65 11.81
N PRO A 197 7.80 5.45 12.16
CA PRO A 197 7.81 6.20 13.40
C PRO A 197 6.82 7.37 13.38
N VAL A 198 6.10 7.55 14.48
CA VAL A 198 5.17 8.65 14.70
C VAL A 198 5.47 9.29 16.07
N TRP A 199 5.60 10.62 16.09
CA TRP A 199 5.70 11.34 17.35
C TRP A 199 4.39 11.28 18.12
N GLY A 200 4.45 10.98 19.41
CA GLY A 200 3.33 11.23 20.31
C GLY A 200 2.97 12.72 20.29
N PRO A 201 1.68 13.11 20.19
CA PRO A 201 1.30 14.52 20.17
C PRO A 201 1.69 15.31 21.43
N ASP A 202 1.98 14.61 22.53
CA ASP A 202 2.47 15.15 23.79
C ASP A 202 4.00 15.41 23.81
N GLY A 203 4.73 14.95 22.78
CA GLY A 203 6.18 15.08 22.66
C GLY A 203 6.99 14.18 23.61
N LYS A 204 6.33 13.28 24.35
CA LYS A 204 6.97 12.42 25.36
C LYS A 204 7.39 11.06 24.82
N TYR A 205 6.74 10.60 23.76
CA TYR A 205 6.92 9.26 23.22
C TYR A 205 7.13 9.29 21.70
N ILE A 206 7.79 8.26 21.20
CA ILE A 206 7.80 7.91 19.78
C ILE A 206 7.18 6.53 19.63
N TYR A 207 6.20 6.41 18.75
CA TYR A 207 5.51 5.16 18.44
C TYR A 207 6.06 4.62 17.13
N PHE A 208 6.19 3.29 17.01
CA PHE A 208 6.75 2.67 15.82
C PHE A 208 6.32 1.21 15.69
N THR A 209 6.49 0.66 14.51
CA THR A 209 6.33 -0.75 14.19
C THR A 209 7.67 -1.47 14.35
N SER A 210 7.70 -2.58 15.09
CA SER A 210 8.92 -3.34 15.35
C SER A 210 8.71 -4.84 15.16
N GLN A 211 9.76 -5.53 14.70
CA GLN A 211 9.84 -6.98 14.69
C GLN A 211 10.73 -7.57 15.79
N ARG A 212 11.07 -6.80 16.83
CA ARG A 212 12.06 -7.17 17.87
C ARG A 212 11.94 -8.54 18.52
N LEU A 213 10.72 -9.08 18.66
CA LEU A 213 10.51 -10.39 19.29
C LEU A 213 10.61 -11.56 18.30
N LYS A 214 10.47 -11.30 16.99
CA LYS A 214 10.56 -12.30 15.91
C LYS A 214 11.11 -11.65 14.63
N PRO A 215 12.40 -11.28 14.59
CA PRO A 215 13.03 -10.76 13.37
C PRO A 215 12.90 -11.76 12.23
N ALA A 216 12.63 -11.27 11.02
CA ALA A 216 12.30 -12.13 9.88
C ALA A 216 13.06 -11.75 8.60
N TYR A 217 14.22 -11.11 8.70
CA TYR A 217 15.06 -10.82 7.53
C TYR A 217 15.34 -12.09 6.70
N PRO A 218 15.28 -12.03 5.35
CA PRO A 218 14.96 -10.89 4.49
C PRO A 218 13.46 -10.72 4.15
N PHE A 219 12.56 -11.42 4.84
CA PHE A 219 11.13 -11.55 4.49
C PHE A 219 10.25 -10.36 4.93
N GLY A 220 10.84 -9.21 5.27
CA GLY A 220 10.12 -8.04 5.78
C GLY A 220 9.62 -8.22 7.21
N MET A 221 8.44 -7.68 7.52
CA MET A 221 7.88 -7.61 8.88
C MET A 221 6.58 -8.44 9.08
N PRO A 222 6.56 -9.76 8.81
CA PRO A 222 5.35 -10.57 8.86
C PRO A 222 4.73 -10.72 10.25
N ASN A 223 5.49 -10.47 11.32
CA ASN A 223 5.06 -10.66 12.72
C ASN A 223 5.21 -9.42 13.59
N SER A 224 5.30 -8.23 12.99
CA SER A 224 5.53 -6.99 13.72
C SER A 224 4.46 -6.68 14.77
N LYS A 225 4.82 -5.82 15.71
CA LYS A 225 3.91 -5.23 16.71
C LYS A 225 4.13 -3.72 16.76
N VAL A 226 3.14 -3.01 17.28
CA VAL A 226 3.29 -1.59 17.59
C VAL A 226 3.95 -1.45 18.97
N TYR A 227 4.92 -0.55 19.07
CA TYR A 227 5.60 -0.19 20.29
C TYR A 227 5.60 1.32 20.47
N ARG A 228 5.92 1.76 21.68
CA ARG A 228 6.33 3.13 21.98
C ARG A 228 7.62 3.13 22.77
N ILE A 229 8.36 4.22 22.68
CA ILE A 229 9.55 4.50 23.50
C ILE A 229 9.37 5.84 24.20
N ALA A 230 9.58 5.89 25.52
CA ALA A 230 9.59 7.14 26.26
C ALA A 230 10.92 7.88 26.03
N LEU A 231 10.86 9.17 25.70
CA LEU A 231 12.04 9.99 25.42
C LEU A 231 12.75 10.49 26.68
N GLU A 232 12.06 10.46 27.81
CA GLU A 232 12.61 10.75 29.14
C GLU A 232 12.27 9.60 30.11
N LYS A 233 12.88 9.59 31.30
CA LYS A 233 12.52 8.69 32.40
C LYS A 233 11.25 9.22 33.07
N LEU A 234 10.11 8.77 32.55
CA LEU A 234 8.78 9.23 32.97
C LEU A 234 8.17 8.27 34.00
N ASP A 235 7.45 8.83 34.98
CA ASP A 235 6.58 8.06 35.86
C ASP A 235 5.11 8.22 35.41
N GLU A 236 4.26 7.31 35.87
CA GLU A 236 2.82 7.45 35.69
C GLU A 236 2.27 8.56 36.62
N PRO A 237 1.22 9.29 36.20
CA PRO A 237 0.55 10.22 37.09
C PRO A 237 0.10 9.53 38.39
N PHE A 238 0.32 10.18 39.54
CA PHE A 238 -0.06 9.60 40.83
C PHE A 238 -1.55 9.80 41.13
N ARG A 239 -2.20 8.75 41.64
CA ARG A 239 -3.61 8.83 42.08
C ARG A 239 -3.79 9.84 43.23
N THR A 240 -2.78 9.99 44.08
CA THR A 240 -2.76 10.95 45.19
C THR A 240 -2.80 12.39 44.69
N ASP A 241 -2.08 12.71 43.61
CA ASP A 241 -2.09 14.07 43.05
C ASP A 241 -3.48 14.44 42.52
N LYS A 242 -4.15 13.47 41.88
CA LYS A 242 -5.55 13.63 41.45
C LYS A 242 -6.53 13.75 42.61
N PHE A 243 -6.28 13.04 43.71
CA PHE A 243 -7.05 13.19 44.93
C PHE A 243 -6.85 14.59 45.54
N ASP A 244 -5.61 15.06 45.65
CA ASP A 244 -5.28 16.38 46.21
C ASP A 244 -5.84 17.54 45.36
N GLU A 245 -5.92 17.36 44.04
CA GLU A 245 -6.60 18.29 43.12
C GLU A 245 -8.07 18.54 43.49
N LEU A 246 -8.77 17.59 44.12
CA LEU A 246 -10.16 17.76 44.55
C LEU A 246 -10.33 18.81 45.66
N PHE A 247 -9.25 19.14 46.38
CA PHE A 247 -9.25 20.06 47.51
C PHE A 247 -8.56 21.41 47.19
N LYS A 248 -8.10 21.61 45.95
CA LYS A 248 -7.60 22.92 45.52
C LYS A 248 -8.78 23.86 45.33
N GLU A 249 -8.86 24.91 46.16
CA GLU A 249 -9.85 25.96 45.96
C GLU A 249 -9.59 26.67 44.61
N GLU A 250 -10.55 26.62 43.69
CA GLU A 250 -10.52 27.47 42.50
C GLU A 250 -10.53 28.94 42.93
N LYS A 251 -9.39 29.63 42.77
CA LYS A 251 -9.38 31.09 42.84
C LYS A 251 -10.28 31.62 41.72
N LYS A 252 -11.52 31.99 42.09
CA LYS A 252 -12.36 32.86 41.27
C LYS A 252 -11.65 34.20 41.14
N ASP A 253 -10.96 34.41 40.02
CA ASP A 253 -10.64 35.74 39.55
C ASP A 253 -11.96 36.46 39.24
N THR A 254 -12.43 37.25 40.21
CA THR A 254 -13.49 38.23 40.04
C THR A 254 -12.97 39.40 39.22
N ALA A 255 -13.07 39.31 37.89
CA ALA A 255 -13.17 40.47 37.02
C ALA A 255 -14.15 40.17 35.88
N ALA A 256 -15.33 40.77 35.98
CA ALA A 256 -16.46 40.56 35.11
C ALA A 256 -16.28 41.12 33.68
N LYS A 257 -16.83 40.42 32.69
CA LYS A 257 -17.84 41.01 31.79
C LYS A 257 -18.70 39.93 31.12
N LYS A 258 -20.01 40.18 31.16
CA LYS A 258 -21.09 39.45 30.49
C LYS A 258 -20.85 39.41 28.98
N ASP A 259 -21.02 38.24 28.38
CA ASP A 259 -21.93 38.09 27.23
C ASP A 259 -22.43 36.66 27.11
N THR A 260 -23.75 36.55 26.96
CA THR A 260 -24.50 35.32 26.73
C THR A 260 -24.24 34.79 25.33
N ALA A 261 -23.39 33.77 25.22
CA ALA A 261 -23.32 32.89 24.06
C ALA A 261 -23.23 31.44 24.53
N LYS A 262 -24.11 30.62 23.97
CA LYS A 262 -24.27 29.18 24.17
C LYS A 262 -22.92 28.48 23.92
N LYS A 263 -22.19 28.10 24.98
CA LYS A 263 -21.01 27.23 24.89
C LYS A 263 -21.47 25.82 24.52
N THR A 264 -21.48 25.52 23.23
CA THR A 264 -21.19 24.15 22.77
C THR A 264 -19.83 23.77 23.32
N ALA A 265 -19.77 22.69 24.10
CA ALA A 265 -18.53 22.08 24.57
C ALA A 265 -17.74 21.56 23.35
N THR A 266 -16.92 22.41 22.75
CA THR A 266 -15.80 21.97 21.92
C THR A 266 -14.75 21.38 22.86
N ALA A 267 -14.35 20.15 22.60
CA ALA A 267 -13.26 19.47 23.28
C ALA A 267 -12.05 20.40 23.40
N ALA A 268 -11.42 20.45 24.58
CA ALA A 268 -10.24 21.26 24.81
C ALA A 268 -9.11 20.77 23.89
N ALA A 269 -8.59 21.67 23.05
CA ALA A 269 -7.42 21.41 22.23
C ALA A 269 -6.19 21.12 23.12
N THR A 270 -5.37 20.14 22.73
CA THR A 270 -4.13 19.78 23.44
C THR A 270 -3.21 21.00 23.58
N PRO A 271 -2.68 21.30 24.78
CA PRO A 271 -1.74 22.40 24.97
C PRO A 271 -0.52 22.26 24.06
N PRO A 272 0.05 23.36 23.53
CA PRO A 272 1.23 23.29 22.69
C PRO A 272 2.44 22.78 23.48
N VAL A 273 3.11 21.75 22.95
CA VAL A 273 4.36 21.22 23.49
C VAL A 273 5.45 22.30 23.34
N LYS A 274 6.01 22.76 24.47
CA LYS A 274 7.00 23.84 24.47
C LYS A 274 8.44 23.34 24.32
N THR A 275 8.75 22.15 24.84
CA THR A 275 10.11 21.61 24.87
C THR A 275 10.03 20.10 24.74
N ILE A 276 10.97 19.53 23.97
CA ILE A 276 11.18 18.09 23.85
C ILE A 276 12.63 17.81 24.21
N THR A 277 12.81 16.93 25.20
CA THR A 277 14.11 16.43 25.64
C THR A 277 14.22 14.96 25.25
N ILE A 278 15.36 14.57 24.70
CA ILE A 278 15.68 13.16 24.43
C ILE A 278 16.82 12.76 25.36
N ASP A 279 16.47 12.08 26.44
CA ASP A 279 17.44 11.37 27.25
C ASP A 279 17.91 10.14 26.47
N ALA A 280 19.20 10.02 26.18
CA ALA A 280 19.75 8.90 25.42
C ALA A 280 20.17 7.72 26.33
N GLU A 281 20.25 7.94 27.64
CA GLU A 281 20.67 6.91 28.60
C GLU A 281 19.56 5.85 28.71
N ASP A 282 19.94 4.56 28.56
CA ASP A 282 19.05 3.40 28.66
C ASP A 282 17.74 3.55 27.86
N LEU A 283 17.81 4.20 26.69
CA LEU A 283 16.63 4.52 25.89
C LEU A 283 15.87 3.26 25.44
N MET A 284 16.58 2.20 25.07
CA MET A 284 15.96 0.95 24.63
C MET A 284 15.23 0.19 25.74
N GLU A 285 15.59 0.42 27.01
CA GLU A 285 14.92 -0.19 28.16
C GLU A 285 13.53 0.41 28.42
N ARG A 286 13.21 1.55 27.78
CA ARG A 286 11.94 2.27 27.90
C ARG A 286 10.91 1.90 26.83
N ILE A 287 11.11 0.78 26.13
CA ILE A 287 10.24 0.35 25.04
C ILE A 287 9.10 -0.51 25.57
N GLU A 288 7.88 -0.14 25.19
CA GLU A 288 6.66 -0.82 25.61
C GLU A 288 5.82 -1.24 24.41
N ARG A 289 5.27 -2.45 24.44
CA ARG A 289 4.34 -2.92 23.40
C ARG A 289 2.97 -2.28 23.58
N ILE A 290 2.34 -1.91 22.47
CA ILE A 290 0.97 -1.40 22.42
C ILE A 290 0.03 -2.45 21.82
N GLY A 291 -1.20 -2.48 22.35
CA GLY A 291 -2.27 -3.31 21.81
C GLY A 291 -2.11 -4.81 22.11
N PRO A 292 -2.82 -5.67 21.38
CA PRO A 292 -2.95 -7.08 21.71
C PRO A 292 -1.63 -7.86 21.54
N PRO A 293 -1.43 -8.98 22.27
CA PRO A 293 -0.20 -9.75 22.21
C PRO A 293 -0.03 -10.56 20.92
N SER A 294 -1.14 -10.93 20.29
CA SER A 294 -1.20 -11.74 19.05
C SER A 294 -1.40 -10.87 17.81
N GLY A 295 -1.27 -11.50 16.64
CA GLY A 295 -1.49 -10.89 15.33
C GLY A 295 -0.37 -9.93 14.90
N ALA A 296 -0.04 -9.89 13.62
CA ALA A 296 0.81 -8.86 13.06
C ALA A 296 0.14 -7.49 13.24
N GLN A 297 0.95 -6.45 13.44
CA GLN A 297 0.48 -5.08 13.55
C GLN A 297 1.38 -4.11 12.80
N SER A 298 0.79 -3.11 12.17
CA SER A 298 1.50 -1.99 11.54
C SER A 298 0.87 -0.67 11.97
N LEU A 299 1.70 0.23 12.52
CA LEU A 299 1.26 1.55 12.96
C LEU A 299 0.75 2.38 11.77
N VAL A 300 -0.27 3.19 12.03
CA VAL A 300 -0.80 4.17 11.06
C VAL A 300 -0.62 5.59 11.57
N ASP A 301 -1.11 5.89 12.77
CA ASP A 301 -0.98 7.24 13.36
C ASP A 301 -1.26 7.24 14.87
N VAL A 302 -0.93 8.33 15.56
CA VAL A 302 -1.18 8.54 16.99
C VAL A 302 -1.80 9.91 17.22
N LEU A 303 -2.97 9.92 17.87
CA LEU A 303 -3.77 11.12 18.09
C LEU A 303 -3.97 11.37 19.58
N GLN A 304 -4.17 12.64 19.95
CA GLN A 304 -4.49 13.04 21.31
C GLN A 304 -5.90 13.62 21.36
N LYS A 305 -6.76 13.08 22.24
CA LYS A 305 -8.12 13.58 22.49
C LYS A 305 -8.30 13.84 23.99
N GLY A 306 -8.12 15.09 24.41
CA GLY A 306 -8.05 15.42 25.84
C GLY A 306 -6.88 14.68 26.49
N ASP A 307 -7.15 13.94 27.57
CA ASP A 307 -6.14 13.13 28.26
C ASP A 307 -5.91 11.74 27.62
N LYS A 308 -6.67 11.41 26.57
CA LYS A 308 -6.59 10.10 25.90
C LYS A 308 -5.63 10.14 24.73
N THR A 309 -4.74 9.16 24.67
CA THR A 309 -3.91 8.89 23.49
C THR A 309 -4.54 7.74 22.70
N VAL A 310 -4.84 7.98 21.42
CA VAL A 310 -5.44 7.00 20.52
C VAL A 310 -4.40 6.56 19.50
N ILE A 311 -4.00 5.30 19.57
CA ILE A 311 -3.04 4.67 18.66
C ILE A 311 -3.81 3.91 17.59
N LEU A 312 -3.62 4.29 16.33
CA LEU A 312 -4.28 3.69 15.16
C LEU A 312 -3.32 2.76 14.43
N TYR A 313 -3.75 1.53 14.15
CA TYR A 313 -2.90 0.52 13.53
C TYR A 313 -3.73 -0.53 12.79
N HIS A 314 -3.12 -1.25 11.86
CA HIS A 314 -3.71 -2.45 11.29
C HIS A 314 -3.34 -3.67 12.11
N SER A 315 -4.24 -4.66 12.17
CA SER A 315 -3.93 -5.94 12.81
C SER A 315 -4.84 -7.07 12.37
N ASP A 316 -4.31 -8.28 12.42
CA ASP A 316 -5.00 -9.55 12.19
C ASP A 316 -5.15 -10.41 13.45
N HIS A 317 -5.03 -9.83 14.65
CA HIS A 317 -5.08 -10.58 15.93
C HIS A 317 -6.39 -11.35 16.18
N GLU A 318 -7.48 -10.98 15.49
CA GLU A 318 -8.75 -11.73 15.44
C GLU A 318 -8.89 -12.60 14.16
N GLY A 319 -7.78 -12.96 13.51
CA GLY A 319 -7.71 -13.83 12.35
C GLY A 319 -7.98 -13.17 11.00
N ARG A 320 -8.43 -11.91 10.96
CA ARG A 320 -8.61 -11.13 9.72
C ARG A 320 -8.01 -9.74 9.87
N TYR A 321 -7.34 -9.30 8.82
CA TYR A 321 -6.76 -7.96 8.71
C TYR A 321 -7.85 -6.88 8.79
N ALA A 322 -7.71 -5.99 9.76
CA ALA A 322 -8.63 -4.89 10.01
C ALA A 322 -7.89 -3.66 10.53
N PHE A 323 -8.56 -2.52 10.54
CA PHE A 323 -8.09 -1.28 11.12
C PHE A 323 -8.60 -1.15 12.56
N TRP A 324 -7.68 -0.89 13.48
CA TRP A 324 -7.89 -0.95 14.93
C TRP A 324 -7.44 0.34 15.60
N LYS A 325 -8.00 0.57 16.78
CA LYS A 325 -7.49 1.58 17.71
C LYS A 325 -7.20 0.95 19.07
N THR A 326 -6.15 1.42 19.73
CA THR A 326 -5.93 1.23 21.16
C THR A 326 -5.94 2.60 21.83
N THR A 327 -6.80 2.78 22.82
CA THR A 327 -6.92 4.03 23.58
C THR A 327 -6.23 3.85 24.93
N LYS A 328 -5.30 4.74 25.26
CA LYS A 328 -4.65 4.85 26.56
C LYS A 328 -5.17 6.09 27.27
N GLU A 329 -5.51 5.93 28.53
CA GLU A 329 -6.02 7.00 29.40
C GLU A 329 -5.40 6.80 30.79
N PRO A 330 -4.90 7.86 31.45
CA PRO A 330 -4.36 7.74 32.79
C PRO A 330 -5.34 7.07 33.74
N PHE A 331 -4.84 6.18 34.61
CA PHE A 331 -5.61 5.44 35.62
C PHE A 331 -6.60 4.40 35.11
N GLU A 332 -6.77 4.27 33.80
CA GLU A 332 -7.68 3.31 33.16
C GLU A 332 -6.90 2.19 32.45
N GLN A 333 -7.57 1.06 32.19
CA GLN A 333 -6.99 0.01 31.36
C GLN A 333 -7.06 0.38 29.88
N ASP A 334 -6.04 -0.04 29.13
CA ASP A 334 -6.01 0.13 27.68
C ASP A 334 -7.22 -0.53 27.02
N LYS A 335 -7.87 0.23 26.12
CA LYS A 335 -9.04 -0.25 25.39
C LYS A 335 -8.72 -0.43 23.91
N THR A 336 -8.74 -1.67 23.43
CA THR A 336 -8.58 -2.02 22.02
C THR A 336 -9.93 -2.27 21.36
N GLU A 337 -10.19 -1.62 20.22
CA GLU A 337 -11.46 -1.73 19.49
C GLU A 337 -11.22 -1.76 17.98
N LYS A 338 -12.01 -2.58 17.28
CA LYS A 338 -12.03 -2.61 15.81
C LYS A 338 -12.72 -1.35 15.31
N VAL A 339 -12.12 -0.69 14.32
CA VAL A 339 -12.71 0.47 13.65
C VAL A 339 -13.42 0.05 12.37
N THR A 340 -12.78 -0.76 11.52
CA THR A 340 -13.38 -1.29 10.30
C THR A 340 -12.60 -2.51 9.81
N ASP A 341 -13.26 -3.39 9.06
CA ASP A 341 -12.56 -4.41 8.29
C ASP A 341 -11.75 -3.77 7.15
N GLY A 342 -10.67 -4.44 6.72
CA GLY A 342 -9.78 -3.97 5.67
C GLY A 342 -8.76 -2.93 6.15
N GLY A 343 -8.08 -2.29 5.19
CA GLY A 343 -7.01 -1.32 5.46
C GLY A 343 -7.40 0.12 5.16
N VAL A 344 -6.73 1.03 5.86
CA VAL A 344 -6.68 2.47 5.59
C VAL A 344 -5.26 2.80 5.13
N PHE A 345 -5.12 3.40 3.96
CA PHE A 345 -3.80 3.73 3.35
C PHE A 345 -3.61 5.23 3.12
N GLY A 346 -4.45 6.05 3.74
CA GLY A 346 -4.23 7.49 3.89
C GLY A 346 -5.09 8.01 5.04
N LEU A 347 -4.49 8.77 5.94
CA LEU A 347 -5.17 9.40 7.07
C LEU A 347 -4.82 10.89 7.10
N VAL A 348 -5.83 11.73 7.29
CA VAL A 348 -5.66 13.19 7.35
C VAL A 348 -6.42 13.73 8.54
N ASP A 349 -5.72 14.41 9.44
CA ASP A 349 -6.31 15.26 10.47
C ASP A 349 -6.42 16.71 9.96
N ALA A 350 -7.65 17.22 9.89
CA ALA A 350 -7.95 18.59 9.54
C ALA A 350 -8.75 19.26 10.67
N ASN A 351 -8.03 19.73 11.69
CA ASN A 351 -8.58 20.37 12.90
C ASN A 351 -9.55 19.44 13.66
N ASP A 352 -9.02 18.34 14.20
CA ASP A 352 -9.73 17.34 15.03
C ASP A 352 -10.82 16.55 14.29
N LYS A 353 -10.85 16.69 12.96
CA LYS A 353 -11.73 15.93 12.08
C LYS A 353 -10.87 15.07 11.18
N LEU A 354 -11.13 13.77 11.27
CA LEU A 354 -10.33 12.76 10.63
C LEU A 354 -10.97 12.30 9.33
N TYR A 355 -10.14 12.09 8.33
CA TYR A 355 -10.52 11.55 7.04
C TYR A 355 -9.60 10.39 6.71
N ALA A 356 -10.16 9.33 6.12
CA ALA A 356 -9.44 8.11 5.80
C ALA A 356 -9.70 7.69 4.34
N LEU A 357 -8.65 7.24 3.66
CA LEU A 357 -8.72 6.62 2.34
C LEU A 357 -8.59 5.11 2.48
N ASN A 358 -9.54 4.39 1.87
CA ASN A 358 -9.50 2.94 1.71
C ASN A 358 -9.86 2.57 0.26
N ASN A 359 -9.96 1.26 -0.03
CA ASN A 359 -10.28 0.77 -1.39
C ASN A 359 -11.63 1.26 -1.93
N ALA A 360 -12.55 1.73 -1.07
CA ALA A 360 -13.84 2.27 -1.49
C ALA A 360 -13.78 3.77 -1.84
N GLY A 361 -12.75 4.49 -1.38
CA GLY A 361 -12.58 5.93 -1.57
C GLY A 361 -12.29 6.69 -0.28
N ILE A 362 -12.56 7.99 -0.28
CA ILE A 362 -12.35 8.87 0.88
C ILE A 362 -13.56 8.77 1.82
N ASN A 363 -13.31 8.73 3.12
CA ASN A 363 -14.32 8.60 4.16
C ASN A 363 -14.06 9.61 5.28
N LYS A 364 -15.12 10.08 5.96
CA LYS A 364 -15.01 10.70 7.28
C LYS A 364 -14.78 9.59 8.30
N LEU A 365 -13.74 9.70 9.12
CA LEU A 365 -13.42 8.72 10.16
C LEU A 365 -14.02 9.18 11.49
N ASN A 366 -14.96 8.39 12.01
CA ASN A 366 -15.52 8.61 13.34
C ASN A 366 -14.96 7.57 14.32
N LEU A 367 -14.02 8.01 15.17
CA LEU A 367 -13.40 7.14 16.16
C LEU A 367 -14.28 6.85 17.37
N ASP A 368 -15.31 7.66 17.65
CA ASP A 368 -16.17 7.44 18.82
C ASP A 368 -17.21 6.36 18.51
N MET A 369 -17.65 6.29 17.26
CA MET A 369 -18.56 5.25 16.73
C MET A 369 -17.84 4.10 16.03
N ASN A 370 -16.50 4.12 15.96
CA ASN A 370 -15.70 3.10 15.28
C ASN A 370 -16.22 2.80 13.87
N ARG A 371 -16.30 3.82 13.01
CA ARG A 371 -16.79 3.63 11.63
C ARG A 371 -16.22 4.64 10.64
N LEU A 372 -16.31 4.25 9.37
CA LEU A 372 -16.04 5.10 8.22
C LEU A 372 -17.37 5.51 7.58
N ASP A 373 -17.58 6.82 7.42
CA ASP A 373 -18.72 7.39 6.71
C ASP A 373 -18.27 7.81 5.30
N PRO A 374 -18.70 7.13 4.21
CA PRO A 374 -18.18 7.38 2.86
C PRO A 374 -18.48 8.78 2.32
N ILE A 375 -17.50 9.38 1.64
CA ILE A 375 -17.68 10.58 0.83
C ILE A 375 -17.80 10.15 -0.63
N ASN A 376 -19.02 10.17 -1.16
CA ASN A 376 -19.32 9.71 -2.51
C ASN A 376 -18.84 10.75 -3.54
N ILE A 377 -17.71 10.46 -4.18
CA ILE A 377 -17.12 11.29 -5.25
C ILE A 377 -17.32 10.57 -6.58
N SER A 378 -17.92 11.26 -7.55
CA SER A 378 -18.10 10.78 -8.93
C SER A 378 -17.75 11.91 -9.89
N PHE A 379 -16.86 11.62 -10.84
CA PHE A 379 -16.40 12.56 -11.85
C PHE A 379 -15.75 11.74 -12.97
N THR A 380 -16.22 11.95 -14.20
CA THR A 380 -15.61 11.36 -15.39
C THR A 380 -14.63 12.35 -15.98
N PHE A 381 -13.42 11.89 -16.29
CA PHE A 381 -12.37 12.70 -16.90
C PHE A 381 -11.72 11.94 -18.05
N ARG A 382 -11.07 12.70 -18.93
CA ARG A 382 -10.48 12.17 -20.15
C ARG A 382 -8.96 12.27 -20.11
N ARG A 383 -8.27 11.24 -20.59
CA ARG A 383 -6.82 11.26 -20.80
C ARG A 383 -6.48 10.87 -22.24
N ASN A 384 -5.40 11.44 -22.74
CA ASN A 384 -4.74 11.01 -23.97
C ASN A 384 -3.78 9.84 -23.64
N LEU A 385 -4.05 8.67 -24.21
CA LEU A 385 -3.28 7.46 -23.95
C LEU A 385 -1.86 7.53 -24.49
N SER A 386 -1.62 8.20 -25.62
CA SER A 386 -0.26 8.36 -26.17
C SER A 386 0.64 9.13 -25.20
N ALA A 387 0.13 10.25 -24.67
CA ALA A 387 0.85 11.04 -23.68
C ALA A 387 1.00 10.30 -22.33
N GLU A 388 0.00 9.53 -21.91
CA GLU A 388 0.10 8.66 -20.72
C GLU A 388 1.16 7.57 -20.89
N PHE A 389 1.23 6.91 -22.06
CA PHE A 389 2.24 5.89 -22.33
C PHE A 389 3.65 6.49 -22.37
N GLY A 390 3.79 7.71 -22.91
CA GLY A 390 5.02 8.49 -22.81
C GLY A 390 5.46 8.71 -21.37
N GLN A 391 4.56 9.17 -20.51
CA GLN A 391 4.82 9.36 -19.08
C GLN A 391 5.25 8.06 -18.40
N MET A 392 4.52 6.97 -18.64
CA MET A 392 4.82 5.66 -18.05
C MET A 392 6.18 5.13 -18.50
N PHE A 393 6.54 5.32 -19.77
CA PHE A 393 7.84 4.94 -20.31
C PHE A 393 8.98 5.69 -19.62
N GLU A 394 8.85 7.01 -19.55
CA GLU A 394 9.83 7.90 -18.91
C GLU A 394 10.03 7.53 -17.43
N GLU A 395 8.94 7.28 -16.70
CA GLU A 395 8.99 6.90 -15.29
C GLU A 395 9.60 5.50 -15.08
N ALA A 396 9.26 4.51 -15.92
CA ALA A 396 9.84 3.18 -15.85
C ALA A 396 11.37 3.22 -16.10
N TRP A 397 11.80 4.01 -17.08
CA TRP A 397 13.22 4.22 -17.36
C TRP A 397 13.97 4.88 -16.20
N ALA A 398 13.40 5.96 -15.65
CA ALA A 398 14.00 6.71 -14.54
C ALA A 398 14.06 5.89 -13.24
N GLN A 399 13.04 5.06 -12.99
CA GLN A 399 13.03 4.17 -11.83
C GLN A 399 14.20 3.17 -11.86
N MET A 400 14.53 2.63 -13.03
CA MET A 400 15.74 1.81 -13.19
C MET A 400 17.01 2.64 -13.07
N GLU A 401 17.03 3.84 -13.66
CA GLU A 401 18.21 4.71 -13.59
C GLU A 401 18.61 5.03 -12.14
N GLU A 402 17.63 5.28 -11.28
CA GLU A 402 17.87 5.63 -9.88
C GLU A 402 18.23 4.41 -9.00
N ASN A 403 17.71 3.22 -9.31
CA ASN A 403 17.68 2.09 -8.37
C ASN A 403 18.36 0.80 -8.85
N TYR A 404 18.85 0.75 -10.10
CA TYR A 404 19.54 -0.43 -10.58
C TYR A 404 20.84 -0.67 -9.79
N TYR A 405 21.14 -1.94 -9.50
CA TYR A 405 22.18 -2.27 -8.52
C TYR A 405 23.61 -1.98 -9.03
N ASP A 406 23.81 -2.06 -10.34
CA ASP A 406 25.07 -1.70 -11.01
C ASP A 406 24.90 -0.33 -11.67
N ASP A 407 25.54 0.70 -11.12
CA ASP A 407 25.44 2.07 -11.62
C ASP A 407 25.95 2.26 -13.07
N LYS A 408 26.61 1.24 -13.64
CA LYS A 408 27.07 1.20 -15.03
C LYS A 408 26.16 0.39 -15.96
N PHE A 409 25.06 -0.16 -15.47
CA PHE A 409 24.10 -0.93 -16.27
C PHE A 409 24.74 -2.06 -17.07
N HIS A 410 25.72 -2.77 -16.49
CA HIS A 410 26.52 -3.80 -17.18
C HIS A 410 27.27 -3.29 -18.42
N GLY A 411 27.59 -2.00 -18.47
CA GLY A 411 28.22 -1.34 -19.61
C GLY A 411 27.23 -0.85 -20.68
N LEU A 412 25.93 -1.05 -20.49
CA LEU A 412 24.89 -0.52 -21.37
C LEU A 412 24.77 1.01 -21.21
N ASP A 413 24.70 1.74 -22.32
CA ASP A 413 24.35 3.16 -22.29
C ASP A 413 22.84 3.32 -22.09
N TRP A 414 22.42 3.38 -20.83
CA TRP A 414 21.00 3.43 -20.47
C TRP A 414 20.26 4.64 -21.06
N LYS A 415 20.95 5.78 -21.24
CA LYS A 415 20.37 6.98 -21.86
C LYS A 415 20.15 6.79 -23.36
N LYS A 416 21.10 6.16 -24.05
CA LYS A 416 20.93 5.81 -25.47
C LYS A 416 19.84 4.75 -25.65
N THR A 417 19.75 3.78 -24.75
CA THR A 417 18.67 2.78 -24.75
C THR A 417 17.31 3.47 -24.66
N LYS A 418 17.13 4.44 -23.75
CA LYS A 418 15.91 5.27 -23.69
C LYS A 418 15.56 5.87 -25.05
N GLN A 419 16.51 6.56 -25.68
CA GLN A 419 16.30 7.27 -26.94
C GLN A 419 15.87 6.31 -28.05
N TYR A 420 16.47 5.11 -28.09
CA TYR A 420 16.10 4.08 -29.04
C TYR A 420 14.65 3.60 -28.84
N TYR A 421 14.23 3.28 -27.61
CA TYR A 421 12.87 2.78 -27.38
C TYR A 421 11.80 3.86 -27.44
N GLN A 422 12.15 5.11 -27.10
CA GLN A 422 11.24 6.25 -27.11
C GLN A 422 10.65 6.54 -28.50
N GLN A 423 11.38 6.22 -29.57
CA GLN A 423 10.91 6.43 -30.95
C GLN A 423 9.67 5.59 -31.30
N PHE A 424 9.40 4.51 -30.54
CA PHE A 424 8.28 3.62 -30.81
C PHE A 424 6.98 4.05 -30.12
N ILE A 425 7.04 4.96 -29.13
CA ILE A 425 5.88 5.40 -28.34
C ILE A 425 4.70 5.90 -29.20
N PRO A 426 4.91 6.71 -30.27
CA PRO A 426 3.79 7.17 -31.10
C PRO A 426 2.99 6.05 -31.78
N TYR A 427 3.59 4.86 -31.95
CA TYR A 427 2.97 3.72 -32.64
C TYR A 427 2.19 2.78 -31.70
N LEU A 428 2.29 2.97 -30.37
CA LEU A 428 1.60 2.13 -29.38
C LEU A 428 0.10 2.38 -29.40
N ASN A 429 -0.72 1.32 -29.45
CA ASN A 429 -2.18 1.42 -29.55
C ASN A 429 -2.91 1.04 -28.27
N ASN A 430 -2.31 0.17 -27.46
CA ASN A 430 -2.92 -0.35 -26.24
C ASN A 430 -1.85 -0.60 -25.16
N ARG A 431 -2.27 -0.99 -23.96
CA ARG A 431 -1.36 -1.19 -22.83
C ARG A 431 -0.43 -2.40 -23.03
N ALA A 432 -0.86 -3.42 -23.77
CA ALA A 432 -0.04 -4.59 -24.07
C ALA A 432 1.14 -4.22 -24.99
N ASP A 433 0.95 -3.32 -25.97
CA ASP A 433 2.05 -2.79 -26.80
C ASP A 433 3.09 -2.08 -25.93
N LEU A 434 2.66 -1.23 -24.99
CA LEU A 434 3.55 -0.56 -24.03
C LEU A 434 4.27 -1.58 -23.16
N ARG A 435 3.58 -2.63 -22.70
CA ARG A 435 4.17 -3.69 -21.89
C ARG A 435 5.28 -4.42 -22.66
N ILE A 436 5.06 -4.76 -23.93
CA ILE A 436 6.09 -5.38 -24.78
C ILE A 436 7.29 -4.44 -24.91
N LEU A 437 7.05 -3.17 -25.29
CA LEU A 437 8.09 -2.18 -25.45
C LEU A 437 8.96 -2.03 -24.18
N LEU A 438 8.33 -1.94 -23.01
CA LEU A 438 9.03 -1.82 -21.73
C LEU A 438 9.79 -3.09 -21.36
N ASN A 439 9.24 -4.28 -21.61
CA ASN A 439 9.96 -5.52 -21.35
C ASN A 439 11.15 -5.71 -22.30
N ASP A 440 11.05 -5.30 -23.55
CA ASP A 440 12.18 -5.30 -24.48
C ASP A 440 13.28 -4.34 -23.99
N MET A 441 12.91 -3.12 -23.60
CA MET A 441 13.87 -2.14 -23.05
C MET A 441 14.55 -2.63 -21.77
N LEU A 442 13.79 -3.22 -20.84
CA LEU A 442 14.31 -3.75 -19.59
C LEU A 442 15.15 -5.02 -19.81
N GLY A 443 14.86 -5.80 -20.85
CA GLY A 443 15.61 -6.99 -21.24
C GLY A 443 17.05 -6.71 -21.66
N GLU A 444 17.32 -5.53 -22.25
CA GLU A 444 18.67 -5.07 -22.63
C GLU A 444 19.64 -5.00 -21.42
N LEU A 445 19.12 -4.86 -20.20
CA LEU A 445 19.94 -4.87 -18.98
C LEU A 445 20.61 -6.24 -18.72
N ASN A 446 20.15 -7.31 -19.39
CA ASN A 446 20.67 -8.67 -19.26
C ASN A 446 20.71 -9.14 -17.79
N SER A 447 19.66 -8.80 -17.05
CA SER A 447 19.52 -9.09 -15.62
C SER A 447 18.23 -9.84 -15.33
N SER A 448 18.29 -10.71 -14.32
CA SER A 448 17.07 -11.36 -13.80
C SER A 448 16.13 -10.35 -13.13
N HIS A 449 14.85 -10.70 -13.02
CA HIS A 449 13.81 -9.89 -12.36
C HIS A 449 13.59 -8.49 -12.97
N GLN A 450 13.99 -8.29 -14.23
CA GLN A 450 13.74 -7.07 -14.99
C GLN A 450 12.52 -7.29 -15.87
N GLY A 451 11.36 -6.85 -15.40
CA GLY A 451 10.11 -7.00 -16.15
C GLY A 451 9.09 -5.93 -15.77
N PHE A 452 8.30 -5.54 -16.75
CA PHE A 452 7.17 -4.64 -16.55
C PHE A 452 5.85 -5.42 -16.63
N GLY A 453 5.13 -5.46 -15.51
CA GLY A 453 3.77 -5.99 -15.43
C GLY A 453 2.75 -4.87 -15.29
N THR A 454 1.56 -5.07 -15.83
CA THR A 454 0.43 -4.15 -15.66
C THR A 454 -0.86 -4.96 -15.61
N PHE A 455 -1.91 -4.36 -15.05
CA PHE A 455 -3.21 -4.98 -14.84
C PHE A 455 -4.33 -3.99 -15.14
N GLY A 456 -5.57 -4.48 -15.13
CA GLY A 456 -6.78 -3.69 -15.36
C GLY A 456 -7.44 -4.00 -16.70
N VAL A 457 -8.56 -3.33 -16.95
CA VAL A 457 -9.38 -3.55 -18.16
C VAL A 457 -8.61 -3.31 -19.45
N ASP A 458 -7.57 -2.46 -19.41
CA ASP A 458 -6.71 -2.15 -20.57
C ASP A 458 -5.79 -3.32 -20.97
N GLU A 459 -5.57 -4.28 -20.06
CA GLU A 459 -4.84 -5.54 -20.31
C GLU A 459 -5.79 -6.75 -20.47
N SER A 460 -7.09 -6.54 -20.36
CA SER A 460 -8.05 -7.65 -20.42
C SER A 460 -8.17 -8.20 -21.84
N ILE A 461 -8.08 -9.53 -21.95
CA ILE A 461 -8.35 -10.24 -23.19
C ILE A 461 -9.86 -10.51 -23.23
N ALA A 462 -10.55 -10.11 -24.30
CA ALA A 462 -12.01 -10.16 -24.39
C ALA A 462 -12.60 -11.58 -24.28
N LEU A 463 -11.84 -12.61 -24.68
CA LEU A 463 -12.23 -14.01 -24.56
C LEU A 463 -11.30 -14.72 -23.58
N THR A 464 -11.82 -15.04 -22.41
CA THR A 464 -11.13 -15.91 -21.43
C THR A 464 -12.00 -17.13 -21.18
N ASN A 465 -11.35 -18.29 -21.08
CA ASN A 465 -11.98 -19.52 -20.63
C ASN A 465 -11.24 -20.03 -19.41
N THR A 466 -11.96 -20.71 -18.53
CA THR A 466 -11.42 -21.47 -17.40
C THR A 466 -11.68 -22.95 -17.64
N THR A 467 -10.70 -23.78 -17.27
CA THR A 467 -10.86 -25.24 -17.28
C THR A 467 -11.34 -25.69 -15.91
N MET A 468 -12.44 -26.44 -15.91
CA MET A 468 -13.01 -27.06 -14.73
C MET A 468 -12.30 -28.37 -14.45
N GLU A 469 -11.27 -28.29 -13.62
CA GLU A 469 -10.45 -29.44 -13.28
C GLU A 469 -11.19 -30.37 -12.32
N THR A 470 -11.31 -31.64 -12.67
CA THR A 470 -12.02 -32.64 -11.86
C THR A 470 -11.07 -33.50 -11.02
N GLY A 471 -9.80 -33.57 -11.41
CA GLY A 471 -8.84 -34.52 -10.84
C GLY A 471 -8.89 -35.92 -11.48
N ILE A 472 -9.77 -36.12 -12.46
CA ILE A 472 -9.80 -37.34 -13.27
C ILE A 472 -8.75 -37.18 -14.37
N ILE A 473 -7.72 -38.02 -14.33
CA ILE A 473 -6.69 -38.07 -15.37
C ILE A 473 -7.09 -39.13 -16.38
N PHE A 474 -7.28 -38.70 -17.61
CA PHE A 474 -7.67 -39.55 -18.72
C PHE A 474 -6.45 -40.10 -19.45
N ASP A 475 -6.63 -41.20 -20.16
CA ASP A 475 -5.62 -41.80 -21.00
C ASP A 475 -5.30 -40.92 -22.23
N GLU A 476 -4.04 -40.89 -22.66
CA GLU A 476 -3.59 -40.07 -23.79
C GLU A 476 -4.02 -40.67 -25.14
N ALA A 477 -4.00 -42.01 -25.26
CA ALA A 477 -4.40 -42.70 -26.49
C ALA A 477 -5.93 -42.89 -26.57
N SER A 478 -6.60 -42.96 -25.42
CA SER A 478 -8.05 -43.11 -25.29
C SER A 478 -8.65 -41.97 -24.44
N PRO A 479 -8.87 -40.77 -25.03
CA PRO A 479 -9.09 -39.54 -24.27
C PRO A 479 -10.36 -39.51 -23.43
N TYR A 480 -11.29 -40.45 -23.59
CA TYR A 480 -12.49 -40.57 -22.75
C TYR A 480 -12.38 -41.67 -21.69
N THR A 481 -11.29 -42.43 -21.66
CA THR A 481 -11.05 -43.49 -20.68
C THR A 481 -10.27 -42.93 -19.50
N VAL A 482 -10.75 -43.17 -18.28
CA VAL A 482 -10.06 -42.78 -17.06
C VAL A 482 -8.79 -43.61 -16.91
N ARG A 483 -7.64 -42.94 -16.82
CA ARG A 483 -6.35 -43.58 -16.51
C ARG A 483 -6.20 -43.74 -15.00
N TYR A 484 -6.39 -42.66 -14.24
CA TYR A 484 -6.36 -42.66 -12.78
C TYR A 484 -7.00 -41.39 -12.19
N ILE A 485 -7.14 -41.35 -10.86
CA ILE A 485 -7.61 -40.18 -10.12
C ILE A 485 -6.42 -39.55 -9.41
N ALA A 486 -6.15 -38.27 -9.69
CA ALA A 486 -5.09 -37.53 -9.03
C ALA A 486 -5.38 -37.39 -7.54
N LYS A 487 -4.37 -37.63 -6.70
CA LYS A 487 -4.56 -37.57 -5.24
C LYS A 487 -4.95 -36.17 -4.76
N ARG A 488 -5.72 -36.11 -3.66
CA ARG A 488 -6.18 -34.87 -3.00
C ARG A 488 -7.03 -33.96 -3.90
N SER A 489 -7.49 -34.46 -5.04
CA SER A 489 -8.22 -33.68 -6.04
C SER A 489 -9.72 -33.65 -5.76
N ALA A 490 -10.46 -32.91 -6.57
CA ALA A 490 -11.92 -32.87 -6.50
C ALA A 490 -12.58 -34.25 -6.63
N ALA A 491 -12.02 -35.15 -7.44
CA ALA A 491 -12.50 -36.53 -7.63
C ALA A 491 -11.99 -37.52 -6.57
N ASP A 492 -10.89 -37.22 -5.87
CA ASP A 492 -10.36 -38.06 -4.77
C ASP A 492 -11.08 -37.76 -3.45
N LYS A 493 -12.40 -37.96 -3.44
CA LYS A 493 -13.25 -37.75 -2.26
C LYS A 493 -14.15 -38.93 -2.01
N LYS A 494 -14.43 -39.19 -0.73
CA LYS A 494 -15.40 -40.20 -0.30
C LYS A 494 -16.76 -39.93 -0.97
N GLY A 495 -17.29 -40.93 -1.66
CA GLY A 495 -18.58 -40.86 -2.35
C GLY A 495 -18.50 -40.57 -3.85
N ILE A 496 -17.32 -40.26 -4.39
CA ILE A 496 -17.09 -40.17 -5.84
C ILE A 496 -16.48 -41.50 -6.30
N ASP A 497 -17.25 -42.34 -6.99
CA ASP A 497 -16.81 -43.66 -7.44
C ASP A 497 -16.42 -43.66 -8.93
N VAL A 498 -15.30 -43.00 -9.25
CA VAL A 498 -14.67 -43.06 -10.58
C VAL A 498 -13.38 -43.87 -10.47
N ARG A 499 -13.14 -44.78 -11.43
CA ARG A 499 -12.03 -45.73 -11.39
C ARG A 499 -11.26 -45.77 -12.72
N PRO A 500 -9.98 -46.17 -12.70
CA PRO A 500 -9.26 -46.55 -13.92
C PRO A 500 -10.07 -47.50 -14.79
N GLY A 501 -10.14 -47.21 -16.10
CA GLY A 501 -10.88 -47.98 -17.09
C GLY A 501 -12.34 -47.54 -17.31
N ASP A 502 -12.90 -46.67 -16.46
CA ASP A 502 -14.22 -46.08 -16.71
C ASP A 502 -14.18 -45.22 -17.99
N VAL A 503 -15.18 -45.34 -18.85
CA VAL A 503 -15.26 -44.58 -20.11
C VAL A 503 -16.32 -43.49 -19.99
N LEU A 504 -15.93 -42.23 -20.08
CA LEU A 504 -16.84 -41.08 -20.02
C LEU A 504 -17.83 -41.12 -21.20
N THR A 505 -19.12 -40.99 -20.90
CA THR A 505 -20.20 -41.01 -21.89
C THR A 505 -20.97 -39.70 -21.94
N LYS A 506 -21.13 -38.98 -20.81
CA LYS A 506 -21.76 -37.65 -20.78
C LYS A 506 -21.12 -36.69 -19.79
N VAL A 507 -21.20 -35.40 -20.11
CA VAL A 507 -20.87 -34.28 -19.21
C VAL A 507 -22.06 -33.34 -19.14
N ASN A 508 -22.60 -33.09 -17.95
CA ASN A 508 -23.81 -32.29 -17.72
C ASN A 508 -24.99 -32.68 -18.62
N GLY A 509 -25.16 -33.99 -18.85
CA GLY A 509 -26.20 -34.55 -19.71
C GLY A 509 -25.91 -34.47 -21.21
N GLU A 510 -24.85 -33.79 -21.64
CA GLU A 510 -24.40 -33.74 -23.04
C GLU A 510 -23.56 -35.00 -23.36
N PRO A 511 -23.94 -35.82 -24.36
CA PRO A 511 -23.14 -36.96 -24.78
C PRO A 511 -21.77 -36.54 -25.33
N VAL A 512 -20.72 -37.25 -24.91
CA VAL A 512 -19.39 -37.03 -25.47
C VAL A 512 -19.28 -37.59 -26.88
N GLN A 513 -18.46 -36.95 -27.71
CA GLN A 513 -18.25 -37.33 -29.11
C GLN A 513 -16.80 -37.76 -29.31
N THR A 514 -16.58 -39.00 -29.77
CA THR A 514 -15.23 -39.60 -29.89
C THR A 514 -14.27 -38.77 -30.76
N GLY A 515 -14.77 -38.02 -31.74
CA GLY A 515 -13.97 -37.13 -32.61
C GLY A 515 -13.80 -35.69 -32.11
N LYS A 516 -14.31 -35.36 -30.92
CA LYS A 516 -14.24 -34.01 -30.35
C LYS A 516 -13.19 -33.97 -29.25
N ASP A 517 -12.49 -32.85 -29.12
CA ASP A 517 -11.58 -32.62 -27.99
C ASP A 517 -12.38 -32.67 -26.67
N ARG A 518 -11.95 -33.55 -25.75
CA ARG A 518 -12.54 -33.70 -24.42
C ARG A 518 -12.61 -32.35 -23.69
N ASN A 519 -11.60 -31.49 -23.85
CA ASN A 519 -11.52 -30.21 -23.15
C ASN A 519 -12.72 -29.30 -23.46
N PHE A 520 -13.37 -29.47 -24.62
CA PHE A 520 -14.62 -28.77 -24.95
C PHE A 520 -15.69 -28.86 -23.85
N TYR A 521 -15.78 -30.01 -23.18
CA TYR A 521 -16.79 -30.26 -22.15
C TYR A 521 -16.41 -29.68 -20.78
N PHE A 522 -15.15 -29.36 -20.56
CA PHE A 522 -14.61 -28.90 -19.27
C PHE A 522 -14.14 -27.44 -19.31
N THR A 523 -14.08 -26.82 -20.48
CA THR A 523 -13.60 -25.45 -20.64
C THR A 523 -14.76 -24.51 -21.00
N ARG A 524 -15.01 -23.52 -20.15
CA ARG A 524 -16.13 -22.56 -20.27
C ARG A 524 -15.67 -21.14 -19.90
N PRO A 525 -16.41 -20.08 -20.25
CA PRO A 525 -16.08 -18.71 -19.82
C PRO A 525 -16.10 -18.50 -18.29
N SER A 526 -16.80 -19.36 -17.55
CA SER A 526 -16.90 -19.32 -16.09
C SER A 526 -16.87 -20.72 -15.48
N MET A 527 -16.49 -20.84 -14.22
CA MET A 527 -16.48 -22.12 -13.49
C MET A 527 -17.89 -22.47 -13.01
N ASP A 528 -18.38 -23.64 -13.38
CA ASP A 528 -19.61 -24.19 -12.83
C ASP A 528 -19.37 -24.67 -11.39
N ARG A 529 -20.36 -24.49 -10.50
CA ARG A 529 -20.25 -24.95 -9.11
C ARG A 529 -20.22 -26.47 -8.99
N GLU A 530 -20.86 -27.17 -9.93
CA GLU A 530 -20.96 -28.62 -9.96
C GLU A 530 -20.93 -29.10 -11.42
N ILE A 531 -20.32 -30.26 -11.65
CA ILE A 531 -20.38 -31.01 -12.91
C ILE A 531 -20.95 -32.40 -12.63
N SER A 532 -21.90 -32.83 -13.45
CA SER A 532 -22.41 -34.20 -13.50
C SER A 532 -21.70 -34.97 -14.60
N LEU A 533 -21.13 -36.12 -14.26
CA LEU A 533 -20.42 -37.00 -15.20
C LEU A 533 -21.09 -38.36 -15.24
N GLU A 534 -21.28 -38.90 -16.44
CA GLU A 534 -21.72 -40.28 -16.66
C GLU A 534 -20.60 -41.07 -17.34
N PHE A 535 -20.33 -42.26 -16.82
CA PHE A 535 -19.35 -43.20 -17.33
C PHE A 535 -20.01 -44.55 -17.63
N THR A 536 -19.35 -45.37 -18.43
CA THR A 536 -19.60 -46.81 -18.54
C THR A 536 -18.46 -47.56 -17.89
N ARG A 537 -18.81 -48.46 -16.95
CA ARG A 537 -17.90 -49.43 -16.32
C ARG A 537 -18.38 -50.83 -16.62
N ASN A 538 -17.60 -51.62 -17.38
CA ASN A 538 -17.99 -52.98 -17.79
C ASN A 538 -19.40 -53.06 -18.42
N GLY A 539 -19.77 -52.04 -19.21
CA GLY A 539 -21.10 -51.95 -19.84
C GLY A 539 -22.23 -51.40 -18.94
N GLN A 540 -21.97 -51.14 -17.66
CA GLN A 540 -22.96 -50.57 -16.73
C GLN A 540 -22.73 -49.07 -16.52
N PRO A 541 -23.81 -48.26 -16.41
CA PRO A 541 -23.70 -46.83 -16.18
C PRO A 541 -23.22 -46.52 -14.77
N VAL A 542 -22.34 -45.53 -14.63
CA VAL A 542 -21.87 -44.95 -13.37
C VAL A 542 -22.04 -43.44 -13.45
N SER A 543 -22.72 -42.83 -12.49
CA SER A 543 -22.94 -41.39 -12.45
C SER A 543 -22.32 -40.79 -11.21
N VAL A 544 -21.61 -39.66 -11.37
CA VAL A 544 -21.00 -38.93 -10.27
C VAL A 544 -21.21 -37.44 -10.44
N LYS A 545 -21.17 -36.71 -9.32
CA LYS A 545 -21.17 -35.25 -9.27
C LYS A 545 -19.90 -34.78 -8.60
N ILE A 546 -19.30 -33.74 -9.18
CA ILE A 546 -18.00 -33.22 -8.74
C ILE A 546 -18.12 -31.70 -8.64
N HIS A 547 -17.59 -31.13 -7.55
CA HIS A 547 -17.32 -29.70 -7.47
C HIS A 547 -15.93 -29.48 -8.08
N PRO A 548 -15.83 -28.95 -9.32
CA PRO A 548 -14.53 -28.78 -9.97
C PRO A 548 -13.66 -27.76 -9.25
N GLN A 549 -12.36 -27.79 -9.53
CA GLN A 549 -11.37 -26.83 -9.04
C GLN A 549 -10.75 -26.06 -10.20
N SER A 550 -10.08 -24.95 -9.90
CA SER A 550 -9.48 -24.07 -10.92
C SER A 550 -8.16 -24.57 -11.50
N SER A 551 -7.49 -25.52 -10.85
CA SER A 551 -6.18 -26.02 -11.27
C SER A 551 -5.89 -27.37 -10.61
N LEU A 552 -5.18 -28.27 -11.32
CA LEU A 552 -4.56 -29.48 -10.74
C LEU A 552 -3.09 -29.29 -10.39
N TYR A 553 -2.50 -28.11 -10.59
CA TYR A 553 -1.06 -27.90 -10.46
C TYR A 553 -0.51 -28.43 -9.12
N ASN A 554 -1.13 -28.02 -8.00
CA ASN A 554 -0.70 -28.46 -6.68
C ASN A 554 -0.92 -29.96 -6.46
N ASN A 555 -2.02 -30.52 -6.96
CA ASN A 555 -2.32 -31.95 -6.83
C ASN A 555 -1.29 -32.81 -7.54
N LEU A 556 -0.99 -32.49 -8.80
CA LEU A 556 -0.03 -33.24 -9.61
C LEU A 556 1.39 -33.04 -9.10
N TYR A 557 1.72 -31.84 -8.64
CA TYR A 557 3.03 -31.56 -8.09
C TYR A 557 3.26 -32.32 -6.78
N ASP A 558 2.26 -32.35 -5.91
CA ASP A 558 2.24 -33.13 -4.69
C ASP A 558 2.34 -34.63 -4.94
N GLU A 559 1.61 -35.14 -5.93
CA GLU A 559 1.69 -36.54 -6.34
C GLU A 559 3.08 -36.90 -6.85
N TRP A 560 3.72 -36.03 -7.64
CA TRP A 560 5.09 -36.21 -8.09
C TRP A 560 6.09 -36.26 -6.92
N ILE A 561 5.89 -35.46 -5.87
CA ILE A 561 6.69 -35.50 -4.63
C ILE A 561 6.48 -36.85 -3.92
N ASP A 562 5.23 -37.28 -3.73
CA ASP A 562 4.89 -38.55 -3.09
C ASP A 562 5.49 -39.74 -3.84
N ASP A 563 5.45 -39.73 -5.17
CA ASP A 563 5.97 -40.80 -6.01
C ASP A 563 7.51 -40.87 -5.97
N ASN A 564 8.18 -39.72 -5.84
CA ASN A 564 9.63 -39.68 -5.62
C ASN A 564 10.00 -40.21 -4.24
N GLN A 565 9.29 -39.79 -3.19
CA GLN A 565 9.46 -40.34 -1.83
C GLN A 565 9.28 -41.87 -1.85
N LYS A 566 8.18 -42.36 -2.44
CA LYS A 566 7.89 -43.78 -2.57
C LYS A 566 9.03 -44.52 -3.29
N ARG A 567 9.55 -43.96 -4.39
CA ARG A 567 10.68 -44.55 -5.12
C ARG A 567 11.94 -44.63 -4.27
N VAL A 568 12.22 -43.60 -3.45
CA VAL A 568 13.35 -43.58 -2.51
C VAL A 568 13.15 -44.61 -1.41
N ASP A 569 11.96 -44.75 -0.85
CA ASP A 569 11.66 -45.73 0.20
C ASP A 569 11.83 -47.16 -0.31
N GLU A 570 11.25 -47.46 -1.48
CA GLU A 570 11.33 -48.79 -2.11
C GLU A 570 12.77 -49.19 -2.45
N LYS A 571 13.55 -48.28 -3.04
CA LYS A 571 14.93 -48.56 -3.46
C LYS A 571 15.93 -48.46 -2.30
N GLY A 572 15.72 -47.50 -1.41
CA GLY A 572 16.58 -47.20 -0.27
C GLY A 572 16.37 -48.14 0.91
N LYS A 573 15.22 -48.84 0.96
CA LYS A 573 14.84 -49.77 2.04
C LYS A 573 14.97 -49.12 3.42
N GLY A 574 14.51 -47.88 3.53
CA GLY A 574 14.54 -47.08 4.77
C GLY A 574 15.91 -46.51 5.16
N ARG A 575 16.95 -46.61 4.30
CA ARG A 575 18.30 -46.09 4.59
C ARG A 575 18.59 -44.71 3.97
N ILE A 576 17.68 -44.19 3.16
CA ILE A 576 17.83 -42.90 2.47
C ILE A 576 16.63 -42.04 2.86
N ALA A 577 16.88 -40.85 3.39
CA ALA A 577 15.83 -39.86 3.62
C ALA A 577 15.58 -39.06 2.33
N TYR A 578 14.33 -38.71 2.07
CA TYR A 578 13.94 -37.80 0.99
C TYR A 578 13.41 -36.50 1.60
N GLY A 579 13.85 -35.39 1.03
CA GLY A 579 13.39 -34.06 1.38
C GLY A 579 13.18 -33.28 0.09
N TYR A 580 12.10 -32.50 0.03
CA TYR A 580 11.78 -31.67 -1.12
C TYR A 580 11.41 -30.26 -0.68
N MET A 581 11.91 -29.27 -1.41
CA MET A 581 11.67 -27.85 -1.18
C MET A 581 11.01 -27.27 -2.42
N LYS A 582 9.69 -27.02 -2.33
CA LYS A 582 8.87 -26.55 -3.46
C LYS A 582 9.29 -25.17 -3.98
N ASN A 583 9.64 -24.29 -3.06
CA ASN A 583 10.11 -22.93 -3.30
C ASN A 583 10.99 -22.51 -2.11
N MET A 584 11.61 -21.33 -2.21
CA MET A 584 12.46 -20.75 -1.16
C MET A 584 11.68 -19.79 -0.23
N GLY A 585 10.34 -19.88 -0.22
CA GLY A 585 9.44 -18.91 0.42
C GLY A 585 8.30 -18.50 -0.49
#